data_AF-A0A6B0YAK0-F1
#
_entry.id   AF-A0A6B0YAK0-F1
#
_cell.length_a   1.000
_cell.length_b   1.000
_cell.length_c   1.000
_cell.angle_alpha   90.00
_cell.angle_beta   90.00
_cell.angle_gamma   90.00
#
_symmetry.space_group_name_H-M   'P 1'
#
loop_
_entity.id
_entity.type
_entity.pdbx_description
1 polymer ?
#
loop_
_entity_poly.entity_id
_entity_poly.type
_entity_poly.pdbx_seq_one_letter_code
_entity_poly.pdbx_strand_id
1 'polypeptide(L)'
;MPHRGVGFETIIASPYDYEELVAEMYFDGKFIGQIIKEKGDDQMEIEFGDPEALPEAICRKADLDGFLVCVQTARDRLAGRMQ
;
A
#
# COMPACT_ATOMS: atom_id res chain seq x y z
N MET A 1 12.32 -14.93 7.29
CA MET A 1 10.99 -14.55 6.77
C MET A 1 10.33 -13.72 7.85
N PRO A 2 10.14 -12.41 7.70
CA PRO A 2 9.40 -11.65 8.70
C PRO A 2 7.96 -12.20 8.76
N HIS A 3 7.36 -12.16 9.95
CA HIS A 3 6.00 -12.62 10.19
C HIS A 3 5.04 -11.98 9.18
N ARG A 4 4.42 -12.79 8.30
CA ARG A 4 3.26 -12.31 7.54
C ARG A 4 2.12 -12.13 8.53
N GLY A 5 1.81 -10.87 8.85
CA GLY A 5 0.62 -10.53 9.61
C GLY A 5 -0.63 -10.98 8.86
N VAL A 6 -1.66 -11.39 9.61
CA VAL A 6 -3.00 -11.56 9.06
C VAL A 6 -3.62 -10.17 8.94
N GLY A 7 -4.25 -9.87 7.81
CA GLY A 7 -4.85 -8.57 7.51
C GLY A 7 -3.96 -7.65 6.68
N PHE A 8 -4.29 -6.36 6.70
CA PHE A 8 -3.58 -5.37 5.90
C PHE A 8 -2.27 -4.90 6.57
N GLU A 9 -1.27 -4.64 5.75
CA GLU A 9 0.04 -4.12 6.15
C GLU A 9 0.48 -3.01 5.19
N THR A 10 1.22 -2.04 5.71
CA THR A 10 1.87 -0.98 4.92
C THR A 10 3.36 -0.96 5.23
N ILE A 11 4.18 -1.07 4.19
CA ILE A 11 5.64 -1.04 4.26
C ILE A 11 6.16 0.17 3.49
N ILE A 12 7.12 0.90 4.07
CA ILE A 12 7.83 1.96 3.35
C ILE A 12 9.05 1.35 2.68
N ALA A 13 9.14 1.49 1.37
CA ALA A 13 10.17 0.88 0.54
C ALA A 13 10.89 1.94 -0.31
N SER A 14 12.13 1.63 -0.70
CA SER A 14 12.93 2.39 -1.66
C SER A 14 13.22 1.53 -2.91
N PRO A 15 12.19 1.21 -3.71
CA PRO A 15 12.36 0.46 -4.96
C PRO A 15 13.26 1.22 -5.93
N TYR A 16 13.96 0.48 -6.79
CA TYR A 16 14.90 1.08 -7.75
C TYR A 16 14.22 1.93 -8.84
N ASP A 17 12.96 1.64 -9.15
CA ASP A 17 12.22 2.28 -10.24
C ASP A 17 11.64 3.66 -9.88
N TYR A 18 11.82 4.10 -8.62
CA TYR A 18 11.30 5.37 -8.11
C TYR A 18 12.41 6.15 -7.41
N GLU A 19 12.39 7.48 -7.55
CA GLU A 19 13.35 8.38 -6.91
C GLU A 19 12.97 8.60 -5.44
N GLU A 20 11.67 8.63 -5.15
CA GLU A 20 11.10 8.80 -3.83
C GLU A 20 10.74 7.46 -3.16
N LEU A 21 10.61 7.49 -1.83
CA LEU A 21 10.04 6.35 -1.09
C LEU A 21 8.60 6.08 -1.54
N VAL A 22 8.25 4.80 -1.62
CA VAL A 22 6.87 4.34 -1.86
C VAL A 22 6.32 3.68 -0.61
N ALA A 23 4.98 3.68 -0.49
CA ALA A 23 4.29 2.90 0.52
C ALA A 23 3.59 1.71 -0.14
N GLU A 24 4.14 0.52 0.05
CA GLU A 24 3.56 -0.73 -0.43
C GLU A 24 2.46 -1.20 0.52
N MET A 25 1.34 -1.64 -0.05
CA MET A 25 0.18 -2.17 0.66
C MET A 25 0.06 -3.66 0.41
N TYR A 26 -0.05 -4.42 1.49
CA TYR A 26 -0.17 -5.87 1.48
C TYR A 26 -1.42 -6.31 2.23
N PHE A 27 -1.98 -7.46 1.86
CA PHE A 27 -3.01 -8.16 2.64
C PHE A 27 -2.67 -9.64 2.70
N ASP A 28 -2.58 -10.17 3.92
CA ASP A 28 -2.09 -11.53 4.18
C ASP A 28 -0.75 -11.83 3.45
N GLY A 29 0.09 -10.79 3.35
CA GLY A 29 1.38 -10.81 2.67
C GLY A 29 1.34 -10.91 1.14
N LYS A 30 0.18 -10.72 0.51
CA LYS A 30 0.06 -10.50 -0.94
C LYS A 30 0.04 -9.01 -1.27
N PHE A 31 0.81 -8.61 -2.26
CA PHE A 31 0.85 -7.22 -2.72
C PHE A 31 -0.50 -6.83 -3.33
N ILE A 32 -1.01 -5.67 -2.92
CA ILE A 32 -2.27 -5.11 -3.42
C ILE A 32 -1.99 -3.94 -4.36
N GLY A 33 -1.02 -3.12 -3.99
CA GLY A 33 -0.68 -1.90 -4.67
C GLY A 33 0.28 -1.07 -3.84
N GLN A 34 0.65 0.09 -4.36
CA GLN A 34 1.58 1.01 -3.72
C GLN A 34 1.16 2.46 -3.96
N ILE A 35 1.50 3.32 -3.00
CA ILE A 35 1.34 4.77 -3.12
C ILE A 35 2.69 5.39 -3.47
N ILE A 36 2.69 6.23 -4.50
CA ILE A 36 3.86 6.87 -5.08
C ILE A 36 3.70 8.38 -4.93
N LYS A 37 4.77 9.08 -4.54
CA LYS A 37 4.74 10.54 -4.27
C LYS A 37 5.66 11.36 -5.18
N GLU A 38 6.06 10.82 -6.33
CA GLU A 38 6.93 11.47 -7.32
C GLU A 38 6.43 12.85 -7.76
N LYS A 39 5.11 13.07 -7.75
CA LYS A 39 4.48 14.35 -8.13
C LYS A 39 4.23 15.29 -6.94
N GLY A 40 4.74 14.94 -5.76
CA GLY A 40 4.56 15.64 -4.50
C GLY A 40 3.40 15.11 -3.65
N ASP A 41 3.37 15.53 -2.38
CA ASP A 41 2.44 15.00 -1.37
C ASP A 41 0.95 15.25 -1.68
N ASP A 42 0.64 16.30 -2.44
CA ASP A 42 -0.72 16.65 -2.86
C ASP A 42 -1.15 15.96 -4.17
N GLN A 43 -0.25 15.22 -4.82
CA GLN A 43 -0.47 14.53 -6.09
C GLN A 43 0.02 13.08 -6.03
N MET A 44 -0.19 12.42 -4.89
CA MET A 44 0.15 11.00 -4.75
C MET A 44 -0.70 10.13 -5.67
N GLU A 45 -0.06 9.15 -6.29
CA GLU A 45 -0.68 8.19 -7.21
C GLU A 45 -0.73 6.80 -6.56
N ILE A 46 -1.76 6.02 -6.91
CA ILE A 46 -1.88 4.64 -6.46
C ILE A 46 -1.72 3.73 -7.68
N GLU A 47 -0.74 2.85 -7.63
CA GLU A 47 -0.56 1.78 -8.58
C GLU A 47 -1.03 0.46 -7.97
N PHE A 48 -1.94 -0.22 -8.64
CA PHE A 48 -2.47 -1.51 -8.19
C PHE A 48 -1.67 -2.66 -8.78
N GLY A 49 -1.52 -3.73 -8.00
CA GLY A 49 -1.00 -5.00 -8.49
C GLY A 49 -1.96 -5.68 -9.47
N ASP A 50 -1.52 -6.79 -10.04
CA ASP A 50 -2.33 -7.60 -10.94
C ASP A 50 -3.64 -8.07 -10.25
N PRO A 51 -4.82 -7.65 -10.75
CA PRO A 51 -6.12 -8.04 -10.17
C PRO A 51 -6.34 -9.55 -10.12
N GLU A 52 -5.73 -10.32 -11.03
CA GLU A 52 -5.84 -11.78 -11.05
C GLU A 52 -4.97 -12.45 -9.97
N ALA A 53 -3.93 -11.76 -9.49
CA ALA A 53 -3.06 -12.23 -8.43
C ALA A 53 -3.61 -11.92 -7.01
N LEU A 54 -4.60 -11.03 -6.92
CA LEU A 54 -5.19 -10.62 -5.65
C LEU A 54 -5.99 -11.77 -5.00
N PRO A 55 -5.93 -11.94 -3.67
CA PRO A 55 -6.80 -12.88 -2.98
C PRO A 55 -8.27 -12.62 -3.29
N GLU A 56 -9.03 -13.70 -3.48
CA GLU A 56 -10.47 -13.67 -3.71
C GLU A 56 -11.23 -12.92 -2.59
N ALA A 57 -10.69 -12.92 -1.36
CA ALA A 57 -11.17 -12.13 -0.23
C ALA A 57 -11.15 -10.62 -0.53
N ILE A 58 -10.09 -10.10 -1.16
CA ILE A 58 -9.97 -8.69 -1.57
C ILE A 58 -10.88 -8.43 -2.78
N CYS A 59 -10.88 -9.33 -3.77
CA CYS A 59 -11.62 -9.15 -5.02
C CYS A 59 -13.14 -9.30 -4.90
N ARG A 60 -13.66 -10.07 -3.93
CA ARG A 60 -15.10 -10.33 -3.79
C ARG A 60 -15.76 -9.68 -2.58
N LYS A 61 -14.98 -9.24 -1.59
CA LYS A 61 -15.45 -8.47 -0.42
C LYS A 61 -14.29 -7.61 0.10
N ALA A 62 -13.92 -6.57 -0.63
CA ALA A 62 -13.03 -5.57 -0.07
C ALA A 62 -13.68 -5.08 1.23
N ASP A 63 -13.03 -5.35 2.37
CA ASP A 63 -13.21 -4.55 3.57
C ASP A 63 -12.74 -3.14 3.20
N LEU A 64 -13.65 -2.37 2.60
CA LEU A 64 -13.38 -1.04 2.07
C LEU A 64 -12.84 -0.15 3.19
N ASP A 65 -13.37 -0.31 4.40
CA ASP A 65 -12.92 0.44 5.57
C ASP A 65 -11.47 0.10 5.90
N GLY A 66 -11.12 -1.18 5.96
CA GLY A 66 -9.73 -1.64 6.15
C GLY A 66 -8.78 -1.12 5.07
N PHE A 67 -9.19 -1.18 3.80
CA PHE A 67 -8.40 -0.65 2.69
C PHE A 67 -8.19 0.87 2.80
N LEU A 68 -9.26 1.63 3.08
CA LEU A 68 -9.19 3.08 3.21
C LEU A 68 -8.30 3.50 4.39
N VAL A 69 -8.34 2.77 5.51
CA VAL A 69 -7.44 3.00 6.66
C VAL A 69 -5.98 2.80 6.24
N CYS A 70 -5.68 1.76 5.46
CA CYS A 70 -4.33 1.53 4.96
C CYS A 70 -3.87 2.59 3.97
N VAL A 71 -4.73 3.04 3.06
CA VAL A 71 -4.42 4.15 2.13
C VAL A 71 -4.09 5.42 2.92
N GLN A 72 -4.89 5.76 3.93
CA GLN A 72 -4.65 6.93 4.78
C GLN A 72 -3.34 6.80 5.56
N THR A 73 -3.08 5.63 6.13
CA THR A 73 -1.84 5.35 6.87
C THR A 73 -0.61 5.47 5.96
N ALA A 74 -0.68 4.90 4.76
CA ALA A 74 0.37 4.97 3.75
C ALA A 74 0.66 6.42 3.35
N ARG A 75 -0.38 7.20 3.03
CA ARG A 75 -0.26 8.64 2.74
C ARG A 75 0.42 9.39 3.88
N ASP A 76 -0.03 9.18 5.12
CA ASP A 76 0.46 9.94 6.27
C ASP A 76 1.92 9.59 6.61
N ARG A 77 2.31 8.33 6.45
CA ARG A 77 3.73 7.91 6.57
C ARG A 77 4.59 8.54 5.48
N LEU A 78 4.15 8.53 4.22
CA LEU A 78 4.89 9.11 3.10
C LEU A 78 5.06 10.63 3.22
N ALA A 79 4.03 11.31 3.72
CA ALA A 79 4.06 12.74 4.00
C ALA A 79 4.78 13.10 5.31
N GLY A 80 5.36 12.12 6.02
CA GLY A 80 6.08 12.34 7.29
C GLY A 80 5.19 12.80 8.46
N ARG A 81 3.88 12.57 8.38
CA ARG A 81 2.87 12.99 9.37
C ARG A 81 2.67 11.96 10.49
N MET A 82 3.24 10.76 10.34
CA MET A 82 3.17 9.68 11.33
C MET A 82 4.56 9.05 11.46
N GLN A 83 5.13 9.06 12.68
CA GLN A 83 6.40 8.40 13.03
C GLN A 83 6.15 7.08 13.72
#